data_AF-A0A3N0A2Q4-F1
#
_entry.id   AF-A0A3N0A2Q4-F1
#
_cell.length_a   1.000
_cell.length_b   1.000
_cell.length_c   1.000
_cell.angle_alpha   90.00
_cell.angle_beta   90.00
_cell.angle_gamma   90.00
#
_symmetry.space_group_name_H-M   'P 1'
#
loop_
_entity.id
_entity.type
_entity.pdbx_description
1 polymer ?
#
loop_
_entity_poly.entity_id
_entity_poly.type
_entity_poly.pdbx_seq_one_letter_code
_entity_poly.pdbx_strand_id
1 'polypeptide(L)'
;MHVFEPSKRRLWTVVGKNKEHWVDPDSAYCSCPAFYFGKTRGKGKCYHLESVILARKKDRVEKIVFADDEFDSFVHGIVESL
;
A
#
# COMPACT_ATOMS: atom_id res chain seq x y z
N MET A 1 0.95 5.40 5.47
CA MET A 1 1.97 4.42 5.91
C MET A 1 1.66 4.07 7.35
N HIS A 2 1.41 2.80 7.59
CA HIS A 2 1.03 2.27 8.89
C HIS A 2 2.28 1.72 9.58
N VAL A 3 2.51 2.10 10.82
CA VAL A 3 3.67 1.66 11.61
C VAL A 3 3.19 1.01 12.89
N PHE A 4 3.67 -0.18 13.17
CA PHE A 4 3.29 -0.95 14.35
C PHE A 4 4.42 -0.92 15.36
N GLU A 5 4.07 -0.63 16.60
CA GLU A 5 5.00 -0.46 17.71
C GLU A 5 4.80 -1.58 18.76
N PRO A 6 5.89 -2.16 19.32
CA PRO A 6 7.27 -1.71 19.21
C PRO A 6 8.07 -2.34 18.06
N SER A 7 7.49 -3.25 17.25
CA SER A 7 8.26 -4.00 16.24
C SER A 7 8.83 -3.15 15.11
N LYS A 8 8.32 -1.92 14.94
CA LYS A 8 8.58 -1.05 13.80
C LYS A 8 8.18 -1.70 12.47
N ARG A 9 7.26 -2.67 12.47
CA ARG A 9 6.66 -3.20 11.23
C ARG A 9 6.02 -2.03 10.47
N ARG A 10 6.20 -2.00 9.16
CA ARG A 10 5.66 -0.94 8.29
C ARG A 10 4.83 -1.56 7.18
N LEU A 11 3.63 -1.04 6.98
CA LEU A 11 2.77 -1.44 5.88
C LEU A 11 2.31 -0.21 5.10
N TRP A 12 2.38 -0.31 3.79
CA TRP A 12 2.06 0.79 2.88
C TRP A 12 0.74 0.53 2.20
N THR A 13 -0.14 1.52 2.25
CA THR A 13 -1.41 1.48 1.53
C THR A 13 -1.63 2.75 0.74
N VAL A 14 -2.48 2.65 -0.26
CA VAL A 14 -3.02 3.79 -1.02
C VAL A 14 -4.52 3.60 -1.13
N VAL A 15 -5.28 4.62 -0.71
CA VAL A 15 -6.73 4.66 -0.90
C VAL A 15 -7.00 5.05 -2.34
N GLY A 16 -7.59 4.12 -3.10
CA GLY A 16 -8.06 4.36 -4.46
C GLY A 16 -9.53 4.82 -4.47
N LYS A 17 -10.10 4.96 -5.67
CA LYS A 17 -11.51 5.39 -5.84
C LYS A 17 -12.53 4.46 -5.16
N ASN A 18 -12.23 3.16 -5.12
CA ASN A 18 -13.19 2.14 -4.64
C ASN A 18 -12.80 1.59 -3.27
N LYS A 19 -11.50 1.37 -3.04
CA LYS A 19 -10.99 0.69 -1.85
C LYS A 19 -9.53 1.02 -1.60
N GLU A 20 -9.06 0.64 -0.43
CA GLU A 20 -7.65 0.66 -0.06
C GLU A 20 -6.89 -0.48 -0.75
N HIS A 21 -5.66 -0.19 -1.15
CA HIS A 21 -4.78 -1.16 -1.76
C HIS A 21 -3.47 -1.25 -0.99
N TRP A 22 -3.02 -2.47 -0.72
CA TRP A 22 -1.65 -2.71 -0.29
C TRP A 22 -0.68 -2.40 -1.43
N VAL A 23 0.37 -1.67 -1.10
CA VAL A 23 1.42 -1.26 -2.04
C VAL A 23 2.76 -1.60 -1.41
N ASP A 24 3.71 -2.04 -2.20
CA ASP A 24 5.12 -2.07 -1.81
C ASP A 24 5.90 -1.24 -2.86
N PRO A 25 6.22 0.03 -2.54
CA PRO A 25 6.89 0.92 -3.46
C PRO A 25 8.29 0.46 -3.86
N ASP A 26 8.99 -0.27 -2.98
CA ASP A 26 10.39 -0.64 -3.17
C ASP A 26 10.50 -1.87 -4.09
N SER A 27 9.56 -2.83 -3.99
CA SER A 27 9.41 -3.92 -4.97
C SER A 27 8.56 -3.54 -6.19
N ALA A 28 8.07 -2.30 -6.26
CA ALA A 28 7.16 -1.79 -7.28
C ALA A 28 5.90 -2.66 -7.45
N TYR A 29 5.34 -3.13 -6.35
CA TYR A 29 4.14 -3.97 -6.29
C TYR A 29 2.91 -3.19 -5.83
N CYS A 30 1.74 -3.51 -6.38
CA CYS A 30 0.46 -3.05 -5.88
C CYS A 30 -0.58 -4.16 -6.01
N SER A 31 -1.44 -4.32 -4.99
CA SER A 31 -2.50 -5.34 -4.99
C SER A 31 -3.66 -5.03 -5.94
N CYS A 32 -3.65 -3.91 -6.66
CA CYS A 32 -4.78 -3.55 -7.52
C CYS A 32 -4.85 -4.41 -8.80
N PRO A 33 -6.05 -4.67 -9.35
CA PRO A 33 -6.21 -5.45 -10.59
C PRO A 33 -5.43 -4.85 -11.77
N ALA A 34 -5.34 -3.53 -11.85
CA ALA A 34 -4.62 -2.84 -12.92
C ALA A 34 -3.11 -3.17 -12.92
N PHE A 35 -2.50 -3.42 -11.76
CA PHE A 35 -1.11 -3.90 -11.69
C PHE A 35 -1.00 -5.32 -12.26
N TYR A 36 -1.87 -6.23 -11.81
CA TYR A 36 -1.86 -7.62 -12.24
C TYR A 36 -2.07 -7.78 -13.76
N PHE A 37 -3.11 -7.15 -14.31
CA PHE A 37 -3.41 -7.22 -15.75
C PHE A 37 -2.58 -6.26 -16.61
N GLY A 38 -2.02 -5.21 -16.01
CA GLY A 38 -1.18 -4.25 -16.72
C GLY A 38 0.18 -4.83 -17.07
N LYS A 39 0.81 -5.52 -16.11
CA LYS A 39 2.14 -6.11 -16.28
C LYS A 39 2.18 -7.17 -17.38
N THR A 40 1.12 -7.97 -17.51
CA THR A 40 0.98 -8.99 -18.57
C THR A 40 0.77 -8.39 -19.97
N ARG A 41 0.34 -7.12 -20.06
CA ARG A 41 0.06 -6.41 -21.33
C ARG A 41 1.12 -5.37 -21.68
N GLY A 42 2.28 -5.38 -21.02
CA GLY A 42 3.34 -4.39 -21.24
C GLY A 42 2.96 -2.96 -20.84
N LYS A 43 1.92 -2.78 -20.01
CA LYS A 43 1.54 -1.45 -19.49
C LYS A 43 2.46 -1.04 -18.34
N GLY A 44 2.61 0.28 -18.17
CA GLY A 44 3.40 0.90 -17.11
C GLY A 44 2.84 0.68 -15.70
N LYS A 45 3.40 1.41 -14.72
CA LYS A 45 2.97 1.35 -13.32
C LYS A 45 1.50 1.75 -13.19
N CYS A 46 0.79 1.12 -12.25
CA CYS A 46 -0.56 1.59 -11.92
C CYS A 46 -0.47 2.96 -11.20
N TYR A 47 -1.54 3.75 -11.28
CA TYR A 47 -1.54 5.08 -10.67
C TYR A 47 -1.31 5.04 -9.14
N HIS A 48 -1.64 3.95 -8.43
CA HIS A 48 -1.33 3.81 -7.00
C HIS A 48 0.18 3.81 -6.73
N LEU A 49 0.95 3.09 -7.55
CA LEU A 49 2.42 3.07 -7.47
C LEU A 49 3.00 4.45 -7.81
N GLU A 50 2.44 5.12 -8.81
CA GLU A 50 2.86 6.48 -9.16
C GLU A 50 2.59 7.47 -8.01
N SER A 51 1.40 7.39 -7.42
CA SER A 51 0.98 8.24 -6.30
C SER A 51 1.87 8.07 -5.07
N VAL A 52 2.17 6.82 -4.65
CA VAL A 52 3.02 6.61 -3.46
C VAL A 52 4.46 7.04 -3.71
N ILE A 53 4.99 6.84 -4.92
CA ILE A 53 6.33 7.33 -5.30
C ILE A 53 6.38 8.85 -5.25
N LEU A 54 5.34 9.52 -5.79
CA LEU A 54 5.24 10.97 -5.76
C LEU A 54 5.09 11.52 -4.33
N ALA A 55 4.26 10.89 -3.51
CA ALA A 55 4.05 11.27 -2.12
C ALA A 55 5.35 11.15 -1.30
N ARG A 56 6.12 10.06 -1.49
CA ARG A 56 7.44 9.90 -0.87
C ARG A 56 8.42 11.01 -1.29
N LYS A 57 8.48 11.30 -2.60
CA LYS A 57 9.36 12.37 -3.12
C LYS A 57 9.01 13.76 -2.59
N LYS A 58 7.74 14.00 -2.29
CA LYS A 58 7.24 15.29 -1.79
C LYS A 58 7.13 15.35 -0.27
N ASP A 59 7.54 14.30 0.44
CA ASP A 59 7.35 14.15 1.89
C ASP A 59 5.89 14.38 2.33
N ARG A 60 4.95 13.84 1.55
CA ARG A 60 3.49 13.93 1.81
C ARG A 60 2.88 12.57 2.12
N VAL A 61 3.61 11.75 2.85
CA VAL A 61 3.14 10.45 3.29
C VAL A 61 2.52 10.62 4.68
N GLU A 62 1.23 10.36 4.79
CA GLU A 62 0.58 10.26 6.09
C GLU A 62 1.13 9.05 6.86
N LYS A 63 1.47 9.25 8.12
CA LYS A 63 1.93 8.19 9.03
C LYS A 63 0.89 7.96 10.11
N ILE A 64 0.43 6.73 10.22
CA ILE A 64 -0.50 6.28 11.27
C ILE A 64 0.23 5.22 12.09
N VAL A 65 0.13 5.31 13.42
CA VAL A 65 0.81 4.41 14.36
C VAL A 65 -0.23 3.53 15.04
N PHE A 66 0.04 2.23 15.08
CA PHE A 66 -0.78 1.20 15.71
C PHE A 66 0.05 0.44 16.74
N ALA A 67 -0.63 -0.24 17.66
CA ALA A 67 -0.02 -1.23 18.53
C ALA A 67 0.26 -2.53 17.75
N ASP A 68 1.31 -3.24 18.14
CA ASP A 68 1.77 -4.47 17.47
C ASP A 68 0.72 -5.61 17.45
N ASP A 69 -0.18 -5.63 18.42
CA ASP A 69 -1.29 -6.59 18.55
C ASP A 69 -2.45 -6.28 17.58
N GLU A 70 -2.51 -5.08 17.02
CA GLU A 70 -3.46 -4.70 15.96
C GLU A 70 -3.02 -5.20 14.57
N PHE A 71 -1.78 -5.67 14.41
CA PHE A 71 -1.21 -6.02 13.10
C PHE A 71 -2.02 -7.09 12.37
N ASP A 72 -2.37 -8.18 13.04
CA ASP A 72 -3.04 -9.31 12.40
C ASP A 72 -4.45 -8.91 11.93
N SER A 73 -5.20 -8.23 12.80
CA SER A 73 -6.53 -7.69 12.48
C SER A 73 -6.48 -6.69 11.32
N PHE A 74 -5.46 -5.83 11.31
CA PHE A 74 -5.26 -4.85 10.25
C PHE A 74 -4.96 -5.52 8.89
N VAL A 75 -4.04 -6.49 8.87
CA VAL A 75 -3.69 -7.24 7.65
C VAL A 75 -4.89 -8.03 7.15
N HIS A 76 -5.66 -8.66 8.04
CA HIS A 76 -6.88 -9.38 7.68
C HIS A 76 -7.88 -8.46 6.98
N GLY A 77 -8.15 -7.28 7.55
CA GLY A 77 -9.07 -6.31 6.95
C GLY A 77 -8.63 -5.83 5.57
N ILE A 78 -7.32 -5.66 5.34
CA ILE A 78 -6.79 -5.36 4.00
C ILE A 78 -7.07 -6.52 3.05
N VAL A 79 -6.69 -7.75 3.41
CA VAL A 79 -6.80 -8.91 2.51
C VAL A 79 -8.26 -9.23 2.15
N GLU A 80 -9.18 -9.15 3.11
CA GLU A 80 -10.61 -9.31 2.86
C GLU A 80 -11.18 -8.24 1.92
N SER A 81 -10.56 -7.06 1.90
CA SER A 81 -10.96 -5.98 1.00
C SER A 81 -10.41 -6.13 -0.42
N LEU A 82 -9.40 -6.98 -0.67
CA LEU A 82 -8.73 -7.15 -1.98
C LEU A 82 -9.58 -7.87 -3.03
#